data_AF-A0A3S4G6B8-F1
#
_entry.id   AF-A0A3S4G6B8-F1
#
_cell.length_a   1.000
_cell.length_b   1.000
_cell.length_c   1.000
_cell.angle_alpha   90.00
_cell.angle_beta   90.00
_cell.angle_gamma   90.00
#
_symmetry.space_group_name_H-M   'P 1'
#
loop_
_entity.id
_entity.type
_entity.pdbx_description
1 polymer ?
#
loop_
_entity_poly.entity_id
_entity_poly.type
_entity_poly.pdbx_seq_one_letter_code
_entity_poly.pdbx_strand_id
1 'polypeptide(L)'
;MKIVVIRLTGGLGNQLFQYAMGYAEAKEQNCQMKIDLRGYKKYHLHGGYRLNNLKIKPAMLTKREMLYFPNILVRAINRYPRLSLYLKRFESEYFPVKNKEHSKSIEFIGFWQNEQYFKRYKNELRKIFTPVNLSSDVLKLKERIQGQNSIALHIRRGDYISNHEAMNTHGVCSLNYYISSVSYVKRMVANISFFVFSDDIQWCKEMQEKYLIVMMKSTMLKAIVRR
;
A
#
# COMPACT_ATOMS: atom_id res chain seq x y z
N MET A 1 -29.27 2.17 8.61
CA MET A 1 -28.54 1.80 7.39
C MET A 1 -27.29 1.01 7.79
N LYS A 2 -27.06 -0.12 7.12
CA LYS A 2 -25.87 -0.97 7.31
C LYS A 2 -24.66 -0.33 6.62
N ILE A 3 -23.49 -0.37 7.25
CA ILE A 3 -22.24 0.17 6.69
C ILE A 3 -21.07 -0.77 6.93
N VAL A 4 -20.16 -0.82 5.97
CA VAL A 4 -18.83 -1.42 6.13
C VAL A 4 -17.85 -0.31 6.46
N VAL A 5 -17.06 -0.48 7.51
CA VAL A 5 -16.07 0.48 7.95
C VAL A 5 -14.69 -0.13 7.75
N ILE A 6 -13.80 0.58 7.06
CA ILE A 6 -12.39 0.22 7.00
C ILE A 6 -11.57 1.15 7.88
N ARG A 7 -10.78 0.56 8.78
CA ARG A 7 -9.81 1.30 9.58
C ARG A 7 -8.49 1.42 8.80
N LEU A 8 -8.17 2.63 8.34
CA LEU A 8 -6.91 2.85 7.61
C LEU A 8 -5.73 3.06 8.56
N THR A 9 -4.60 2.42 8.25
CA THR A 9 -3.33 2.51 8.99
C THR A 9 -2.13 2.26 8.07
N GLY A 10 -0.94 2.70 8.49
CA GLY A 10 0.30 2.52 7.73
C GLY A 10 0.39 3.40 6.48
N GLY A 11 1.35 3.09 5.61
CA GLY A 11 1.64 3.84 4.38
C GLY A 11 0.65 3.59 3.24
N LEU A 12 0.92 4.23 2.09
CA LEU A 12 0.03 4.20 0.92
C LEU A 12 -0.33 2.77 0.45
N GLY A 13 0.65 1.86 0.41
CA GLY A 13 0.39 0.46 0.00
C GLY A 13 -0.66 -0.21 0.87
N ASN A 14 -0.53 -0.10 2.20
CA ASN A 14 -1.50 -0.65 3.14
C ASN A 14 -2.87 0.01 2.97
N GLN A 15 -2.91 1.32 2.78
CA GLN A 15 -4.15 2.05 2.55
C GLN A 15 -4.89 1.57 1.28
N LEU A 16 -4.16 1.21 0.22
CA LEU A 16 -4.75 0.66 -1.01
C LEU A 16 -5.36 -0.73 -0.77
N PHE A 17 -4.67 -1.62 -0.07
CA PHE A 17 -5.19 -2.96 0.27
C PHE A 17 -6.42 -2.88 1.17
N GLN A 18 -6.32 -2.10 2.25
CA GLN A 18 -7.43 -1.85 3.16
C GLN A 18 -8.65 -1.29 2.43
N TYR A 19 -8.44 -0.26 1.59
CA TYR A 19 -9.52 0.31 0.80
C TYR A 19 -10.13 -0.71 -0.15
N ALA A 20 -9.30 -1.46 -0.88
CA ALA A 20 -9.74 -2.45 -1.86
C ALA A 20 -10.61 -3.55 -1.23
N MET A 21 -10.18 -4.07 -0.07
CA MET A 21 -10.95 -5.04 0.69
C MET A 21 -12.29 -4.44 1.15
N GLY A 22 -12.28 -3.27 1.81
CA GLY A 22 -13.52 -2.64 2.28
C GLY A 22 -14.49 -2.27 1.15
N TYR A 23 -13.96 -1.94 -0.03
CA TYR A 23 -14.74 -1.68 -1.24
C TYR A 23 -15.43 -2.95 -1.74
N ALA A 24 -14.69 -4.05 -1.84
CA ALA A 24 -15.25 -5.33 -2.25
C ALA A 24 -16.34 -5.79 -1.27
N GLU A 25 -16.06 -5.69 0.03
CA GLU A 25 -17.01 -6.09 1.07
C GLU A 25 -18.30 -5.25 1.05
N ALA A 26 -18.19 -3.94 0.88
CA ALA A 26 -19.36 -3.07 0.77
C ALA A 26 -20.21 -3.39 -0.47
N LYS A 27 -19.57 -3.78 -1.58
CA LYS A 27 -20.25 -4.22 -2.82
C LYS A 27 -21.00 -5.53 -2.62
N GLU A 28 -20.35 -6.56 -2.06
CA GLU A 28 -20.98 -7.85 -1.80
C GLU A 28 -22.15 -7.72 -0.82
N GLN A 29 -22.04 -6.81 0.15
CA GLN A 29 -23.09 -6.56 1.13
C GLN A 29 -24.14 -5.51 0.71
N ASN A 30 -24.04 -5.00 -0.52
CA ASN A 30 -24.88 -3.93 -1.07
C ASN A 30 -25.10 -2.76 -0.09
N CYS A 31 -24.01 -2.26 0.50
CA CYS A 31 -24.07 -1.20 1.50
C CYS A 31 -22.95 -0.16 1.31
N GLN A 32 -23.00 0.93 2.09
CA GLN A 32 -22.02 1.99 1.98
C GLN A 32 -20.72 1.62 2.70
N MET A 33 -19.59 1.83 2.03
CA MET A 33 -18.27 1.82 2.65
C MET A 33 -17.98 3.17 3.32
N LYS A 34 -17.47 3.14 4.55
CA LYS A 34 -16.94 4.30 5.27
C LYS A 34 -15.50 4.05 5.72
N ILE A 35 -14.75 5.14 5.85
CA ILE A 35 -13.35 5.12 6.26
C ILE A 35 -13.24 5.68 7.67
N ASP A 36 -12.46 4.97 8.49
CA ASP A 36 -12.00 5.45 9.78
C ASP A 36 -10.51 5.86 9.72
N LEU A 37 -10.25 7.16 9.87
CA LEU A 37 -8.92 7.76 9.91
C LEU A 37 -8.39 8.00 11.33
N ARG A 38 -9.11 7.59 12.38
CA ARG A 38 -8.68 7.82 13.78
C ARG A 38 -7.30 7.21 14.09
N GLY A 39 -6.86 6.21 13.32
CA GLY A 39 -5.50 5.66 13.39
C GLY A 39 -4.39 6.69 13.17
N TYR A 40 -4.61 7.66 12.27
CA TYR A 40 -3.62 8.68 11.91
C TYR A 40 -3.58 9.88 12.86
N LYS A 41 -4.49 9.98 13.85
CA LYS A 41 -4.45 11.07 14.86
C LYS A 41 -3.19 11.03 15.72
N LYS A 42 -2.60 9.86 15.91
CA LYS A 42 -1.39 9.66 16.72
C LYS A 42 -0.22 9.07 15.93
N TYR A 43 -0.47 8.62 14.70
CA TYR A 43 0.50 7.89 13.89
C TYR A 43 0.88 8.72 12.67
N HIS A 44 2.08 9.32 12.73
CA HIS A 44 2.65 10.14 11.66
C HIS A 44 3.66 9.39 10.77
N LEU A 45 3.99 8.14 11.14
CA LEU A 45 4.88 7.31 10.33
C LEU A 45 4.33 7.13 8.91
N HIS A 46 5.21 7.17 7.91
CA HIS A 46 4.90 6.99 6.48
C HIS A 46 4.00 8.08 5.82
N GLY A 47 3.92 9.27 6.43
CA GLY A 47 3.27 10.43 5.81
C GLY A 47 1.74 10.46 5.95
N GLY A 48 1.17 9.65 6.85
CA GLY A 48 -0.25 9.69 7.20
C GLY A 48 -1.19 9.23 6.08
N TYR A 49 -2.39 9.83 6.02
CA TYR A 49 -3.41 9.51 5.03
C TYR A 49 -3.06 10.07 3.63
N ARG A 50 -3.06 9.21 2.61
CA ARG A 50 -2.54 9.53 1.25
C ARG A 50 -3.49 9.18 0.11
N LEU A 51 -4.67 8.63 0.39
CA LEU A 51 -5.66 8.28 -0.65
C LEU A 51 -6.36 9.50 -1.27
N ASN A 52 -6.17 10.70 -0.70
CA ASN A 52 -6.73 11.95 -1.18
C ASN A 52 -6.21 12.38 -2.58
N ASN A 53 -5.07 11.86 -3.04
CA ASN A 53 -4.56 12.13 -4.39
C ASN A 53 -5.05 11.14 -5.46
N LEU A 54 -6.00 10.26 -5.13
CA LEU A 54 -6.57 9.28 -6.05
C LEU A 54 -8.02 9.67 -6.40
N LYS A 55 -8.61 9.03 -7.42
CA LYS A 55 -10.04 9.16 -7.77
C LYS A 55 -10.97 8.47 -6.77
N ILE A 56 -10.62 8.52 -5.49
CA ILE A 56 -11.40 8.01 -4.37
C ILE A 56 -12.33 9.13 -3.90
N LYS A 57 -13.61 8.81 -3.70
CA LYS A 57 -14.59 9.66 -3.01
C LYS A 57 -14.86 9.05 -1.64
N PRO A 58 -14.03 9.31 -0.62
CA PRO A 58 -14.09 8.56 0.60
C PRO A 58 -15.22 9.10 1.48
N ALA A 59 -16.15 8.23 1.89
CA ALA A 59 -17.12 8.59 2.91
C ALA A 59 -16.48 8.40 4.29
N MET A 60 -16.40 9.45 5.09
CA MET A 60 -15.88 9.37 6.45
C MET A 60 -16.96 8.91 7.43
N LEU A 61 -16.55 8.23 8.51
CA LEU A 61 -17.43 8.03 9.66
C LEU A 61 -17.87 9.37 10.26
N THR A 62 -19.16 9.50 10.54
CA THR A 62 -19.69 10.62 11.31
C THR A 62 -19.41 10.45 12.81
N LYS A 63 -19.46 11.54 13.58
CA LYS A 63 -19.30 11.49 15.06
C LYS A 63 -20.29 10.51 15.72
N ARG A 64 -21.53 10.45 15.21
CA ARG A 64 -22.56 9.52 15.71
C ARG A 64 -22.19 8.07 15.41
N GLU A 65 -21.70 7.79 14.20
CA GLU A 65 -21.33 6.43 13.81
C GLU A 65 -20.09 5.92 14.55
N MET A 66 -19.15 6.81 14.89
CA MET A 66 -17.97 6.47 15.69
C MET A 66 -18.31 5.87 17.05
N LEU A 67 -19.51 6.14 17.60
CA LEU A 67 -19.97 5.56 18.87
C LEU A 67 -20.24 4.05 18.75
N TYR A 68 -20.61 3.55 17.56
CA TYR A 68 -20.78 2.11 17.33
C TYR A 68 -19.45 1.36 17.22
N PHE A 69 -18.37 2.09 16.96
CA PHE A 69 -17.02 1.59 16.71
C PHE A 69 -16.02 2.27 17.66
N PRO A 70 -16.12 2.03 18.98
CA PRO A 70 -15.30 2.73 19.95
C PRO A 70 -13.82 2.37 19.80
N ASN A 71 -12.98 3.39 19.76
CA ASN A 71 -11.54 3.24 19.49
C ASN A 71 -10.79 2.39 20.53
N ILE A 72 -11.31 2.30 21.75
CA ILE A 72 -10.75 1.43 22.81
C ILE A 72 -10.84 -0.05 22.42
N LEU A 73 -11.94 -0.48 21.77
CA LEU A 73 -12.09 -1.85 21.30
C LEU A 73 -11.16 -2.15 20.14
N VAL A 74 -10.97 -1.20 19.21
CA VAL A 74 -9.98 -1.34 18.13
C VAL A 74 -8.57 -1.55 18.71
N ARG A 75 -8.17 -0.79 19.74
CA ARG A 75 -6.89 -0.99 20.42
C ARG A 75 -6.81 -2.34 21.12
N ALA A 76 -7.88 -2.77 21.78
CA ALA A 76 -7.94 -4.08 22.43
C ALA A 76 -7.80 -5.22 21.40
N ILE A 77 -8.48 -5.12 20.26
CA ILE A 77 -8.40 -6.10 19.16
C ILE A 77 -7.00 -6.12 18.55
N ASN A 78 -6.36 -4.97 18.33
CA ASN A 78 -4.97 -4.93 17.85
C ASN A 78 -4.00 -5.65 18.79
N ARG A 79 -4.26 -5.61 20.11
CA ARG A 79 -3.45 -6.34 21.10
C ARG A 79 -3.85 -7.81 21.23
N TYR A 80 -5.14 -8.10 21.13
CA TYR A 80 -5.74 -9.42 21.30
C TYR A 80 -6.75 -9.71 20.17
N PRO A 81 -6.29 -10.13 18.98
CA PRO A 81 -7.13 -10.20 17.79
C PRO A 81 -8.34 -11.15 17.92
N ARG A 82 -8.25 -12.18 18.76
CA ARG A 82 -9.36 -13.11 19.07
C ARG A 82 -10.61 -12.43 19.63
N LEU A 83 -10.48 -11.24 20.23
CA LEU A 83 -11.63 -10.47 20.73
C LEU A 83 -12.63 -10.14 19.62
N SER A 84 -12.18 -10.02 18.38
CA SER A 84 -13.07 -9.78 17.22
C SER A 84 -14.12 -10.88 17.03
N LEU A 85 -13.82 -12.14 17.39
CA LEU A 85 -14.76 -13.26 17.27
C LEU A 85 -16.00 -13.09 18.17
N TYR A 86 -15.83 -12.46 19.34
CA TYR A 86 -16.91 -12.21 20.30
C TYR A 86 -17.64 -10.89 20.00
N LEU A 87 -16.95 -9.93 19.39
CA LEU A 87 -17.47 -8.61 19.08
C LEU A 87 -18.02 -8.58 17.65
N LYS A 88 -19.30 -8.91 17.48
CA LYS A 88 -20.01 -9.01 16.18
C LYS A 88 -19.92 -7.78 15.23
N ARG A 89 -19.38 -6.65 15.69
CA ARG A 89 -19.19 -5.40 14.94
C ARG A 89 -17.75 -5.18 14.46
N PHE A 90 -16.83 -6.09 14.78
CA PHE A 90 -15.43 -5.95 14.40
C PHE A 90 -14.90 -7.24 13.80
N GLU A 91 -14.03 -7.09 12.80
CA GLU A 91 -13.32 -8.21 12.22
C GLU A 91 -11.82 -7.91 12.15
N SER A 92 -11.01 -8.89 12.54
CA SER A 92 -9.56 -8.79 12.46
C SER A 92 -9.03 -9.64 11.32
N GLU A 93 -8.06 -9.12 10.57
CA GLU A 93 -7.37 -9.89 9.51
C GLU A 93 -6.76 -11.20 10.02
N TYR A 94 -6.39 -11.28 11.31
CA TYR A 94 -5.85 -12.49 11.91
C TYR A 94 -6.89 -13.60 12.13
N PHE A 95 -8.17 -13.23 12.21
CA PHE A 95 -9.29 -14.14 12.42
C PHE A 95 -10.46 -13.77 11.50
N PRO A 96 -10.26 -13.85 10.17
CA PRO A 96 -11.29 -13.47 9.21
C PRO A 96 -12.42 -14.49 9.25
N VAL A 97 -13.67 -14.01 9.30
CA VAL A 97 -14.84 -14.87 9.40
C VAL A 97 -15.38 -15.12 8.00
N LYS A 98 -15.10 -16.31 7.46
CA LYS A 98 -15.55 -16.69 6.11
C LYS A 98 -17.08 -16.84 6.04
N ASN A 99 -17.64 -16.53 4.87
CA ASN A 99 -19.02 -16.82 4.47
C ASN A 99 -20.10 -16.22 5.39
N LYS A 100 -19.88 -15.02 5.92
CA LYS A 100 -20.84 -14.37 6.80
C LYS A 100 -21.49 -13.20 6.10
N GLU A 101 -22.79 -13.31 5.83
CA GLU A 101 -23.58 -12.09 5.66
C GLU A 101 -23.59 -11.35 6.99
N HIS A 102 -22.98 -10.15 7.02
CA HIS A 102 -23.01 -9.36 8.23
C HIS A 102 -24.40 -8.74 8.38
N SER A 103 -25.21 -9.22 9.32
CA SER A 103 -26.53 -8.63 9.58
C SER A 103 -26.47 -7.21 10.17
N LYS A 104 -25.29 -6.73 10.53
CA LYS A 104 -25.04 -5.43 11.17
C LYS A 104 -23.86 -4.72 10.52
N SER A 105 -23.75 -3.41 10.78
CA SER A 105 -22.55 -2.65 10.41
C SER A 105 -21.31 -3.21 11.09
N ILE A 106 -20.19 -3.22 10.37
CA ILE A 106 -18.94 -3.87 10.79
C ILE A 106 -17.72 -2.99 10.50
N GLU A 107 -16.71 -3.04 11.37
CA GLU A 107 -15.40 -2.43 11.17
C GLU A 107 -14.31 -3.49 11.00
N PHE A 108 -13.58 -3.39 9.89
CA PHE A 108 -12.45 -4.26 9.57
C PHE A 108 -11.14 -3.63 10.05
N ILE A 109 -10.34 -4.44 10.75
CA ILE A 109 -9.09 -4.06 11.41
C ILE A 109 -7.96 -4.98 10.93
N GLY A 110 -6.95 -4.41 10.28
CA GLY A 110 -5.83 -5.16 9.71
C GLY A 110 -5.32 -4.50 8.44
N PHE A 111 -4.33 -5.09 7.77
CA PHE A 111 -3.80 -4.61 6.49
C PHE A 111 -4.50 -5.21 5.28
N TRP A 112 -5.09 -6.40 5.42
CA TRP A 112 -5.89 -7.10 4.41
C TRP A 112 -5.14 -7.27 3.07
N GLN A 113 -3.87 -7.67 3.13
CA GLN A 113 -2.95 -7.66 1.98
C GLN A 113 -3.10 -8.83 1.01
N ASN A 114 -4.23 -9.52 1.03
CA ASN A 114 -4.52 -10.63 0.13
C ASN A 114 -5.43 -10.17 -1.03
N GLU A 115 -4.94 -10.24 -2.27
CA GLU A 115 -5.69 -9.84 -3.47
C GLU A 115 -7.02 -10.60 -3.61
N GLN A 116 -7.11 -11.83 -3.10
CA GLN A 116 -8.31 -12.65 -3.25
C GLN A 116 -9.56 -12.00 -2.67
N TYR A 117 -9.43 -11.12 -1.67
CA TYR A 117 -10.56 -10.39 -1.09
C TYR A 117 -11.25 -9.44 -2.06
N PHE A 118 -10.54 -8.92 -3.06
CA PHE A 118 -11.04 -7.87 -3.94
C PHE A 118 -10.77 -8.11 -5.42
N LYS A 119 -10.27 -9.29 -5.78
CA LYS A 119 -9.92 -9.69 -7.15
C LYS A 119 -11.07 -9.47 -8.13
N ARG A 120 -12.31 -9.76 -7.72
CA ARG A 120 -13.54 -9.55 -8.52
C ARG A 120 -13.72 -8.10 -8.97
N TYR A 121 -13.27 -7.14 -8.17
CA TYR A 121 -13.44 -5.70 -8.39
C TYR A 121 -12.19 -5.02 -8.93
N LYS A 122 -11.17 -5.78 -9.37
CA LYS A 122 -9.87 -5.28 -9.83
C LYS A 122 -9.99 -4.16 -10.87
N ASN A 123 -10.87 -4.30 -11.85
CA ASN A 123 -11.03 -3.31 -12.92
C ASN A 123 -11.64 -1.99 -12.43
N GLU A 124 -12.59 -2.04 -11.50
CA GLU A 124 -13.14 -0.85 -10.85
C GLU A 124 -12.08 -0.18 -9.98
N LEU A 125 -11.38 -0.96 -9.15
CA LEU A 125 -10.33 -0.47 -8.27
C LEU A 125 -9.18 0.20 -9.03
N ARG A 126 -8.78 -0.31 -10.21
CA ARG A 126 -7.77 0.36 -11.05
C ARG A 126 -8.20 1.76 -11.51
N LYS A 127 -9.49 1.94 -11.83
CA LYS A 127 -10.04 3.26 -12.19
C LYS A 127 -10.07 4.19 -10.96
N ILE A 128 -10.46 3.66 -9.81
CA ILE A 128 -10.53 4.39 -8.54
C ILE A 128 -9.13 4.81 -8.05
N PHE A 129 -8.13 3.94 -8.18
CA PHE A 129 -6.75 4.18 -7.76
C PHE A 129 -5.92 4.98 -8.79
N THR A 130 -6.58 5.58 -9.77
CA THR A 130 -5.90 6.50 -10.69
C THR A 130 -5.58 7.81 -9.96
N PRO A 131 -4.31 8.28 -9.96
CA PRO A 131 -3.96 9.58 -9.39
C PRO A 131 -4.68 10.74 -10.11
N VAL A 132 -5.07 11.78 -9.36
CA VAL A 132 -5.73 12.97 -9.91
C VAL A 132 -4.77 14.13 -10.17
N ASN A 133 -3.82 14.37 -9.27
CA ASN A 133 -2.83 15.45 -9.43
C ASN A 133 -1.44 14.84 -9.58
N LEU A 134 -0.84 15.05 -10.75
CA LEU A 134 0.54 14.70 -11.04
C LEU A 134 1.35 15.98 -11.22
N SER A 135 2.54 16.05 -10.62
CA SER A 135 3.44 17.18 -10.87
C SER A 135 4.02 17.10 -12.29
N SER A 136 4.51 18.23 -12.79
CA SER A 136 5.22 18.30 -14.08
C SER A 136 6.36 17.30 -14.18
N ASP A 137 7.09 17.08 -13.09
CA ASP A 137 8.21 16.15 -13.05
C ASP A 137 7.75 14.70 -13.19
N VAL A 138 6.62 14.34 -12.55
CA VAL A 138 6.03 13.01 -12.69
C VAL A 138 5.47 12.79 -14.09
N LEU A 139 4.91 13.83 -14.72
CA LEU A 139 4.45 13.75 -16.12
C LEU A 139 5.63 13.52 -17.09
N LYS A 140 6.72 14.28 -16.95
CA LYS A 140 7.94 14.08 -17.73
C LYS A 140 8.53 12.68 -17.53
N LEU A 141 8.56 12.20 -16.28
CA LEU A 141 9.00 10.84 -15.97
C LEU A 141 8.11 9.78 -16.64
N LYS A 142 6.79 9.97 -16.59
CA LYS A 142 5.82 9.09 -17.23
C LYS A 142 6.06 9.01 -18.74
N GLU A 143 6.23 10.15 -19.40
CA GLU A 143 6.55 10.19 -20.84
C GLU A 143 7.84 9.42 -21.15
N ARG A 144 8.90 9.62 -20.36
CA ARG A 144 10.15 8.87 -20.49
C ARG A 144 9.98 7.37 -20.30
N ILE A 145 9.14 6.93 -19.36
CA ILE A 145 8.87 5.51 -19.12
C ILE A 145 8.08 4.91 -20.30
N GLN A 146 7.12 5.66 -20.85
CA GLN A 146 6.28 5.19 -21.95
C GLN A 146 6.99 5.18 -23.31
N GLY A 147 7.97 6.06 -23.51
CA GLY A 147 8.71 6.19 -24.77
C GLY A 147 9.80 5.14 -25.01
N GLN A 148 10.01 4.19 -24.10
CA GLN A 148 11.05 3.16 -24.22
C GLN A 148 10.66 1.86 -23.52
N ASN A 149 11.41 0.79 -23.80
CA ASN A 149 11.22 -0.47 -23.12
C ASN A 149 11.72 -0.38 -21.67
N SER A 150 10.78 -0.24 -20.75
CA SER A 150 11.06 0.20 -19.38
C SER A 150 10.81 -0.90 -18.36
N ILE A 151 11.75 -1.10 -17.45
CA ILE A 151 11.63 -2.02 -16.32
C ILE A 151 11.70 -1.23 -15.01
N ALA A 152 10.68 -1.35 -14.17
CA ALA A 152 10.72 -0.82 -12.82
C ALA A 152 11.52 -1.77 -11.90
N LEU A 153 12.55 -1.25 -11.25
CA LEU A 153 13.33 -1.96 -10.24
C LEU A 153 13.11 -1.30 -8.88
N HIS A 154 12.45 -2.01 -7.97
CA HIS A 154 12.26 -1.52 -6.61
C HIS A 154 13.34 -2.09 -5.68
N ILE A 155 14.03 -1.22 -4.96
CA ILE A 155 15.05 -1.57 -3.98
C ILE A 155 14.59 -1.03 -2.63
N ARG A 156 14.12 -1.90 -1.75
CA ARG A 156 13.70 -1.55 -0.38
C ARG A 156 14.83 -1.86 0.59
N ARG A 157 15.33 -0.85 1.29
CA ARG A 157 16.45 -0.97 2.24
C ARG A 157 16.26 -0.12 3.49
N GLY A 158 15.91 1.15 3.31
CA GLY A 158 16.01 2.23 4.30
C GLY A 158 15.74 1.82 5.76
N ASP A 159 14.47 1.80 6.16
CA ASP A 159 14.05 1.52 7.54
C ASP A 159 14.34 0.09 8.02
N TYR A 160 14.73 -0.81 7.11
CA TYR A 160 14.97 -2.22 7.41
C TYR A 160 16.41 -2.48 7.85
N ILE A 161 17.35 -1.60 7.48
CA ILE A 161 18.76 -1.72 7.87
C ILE A 161 19.00 -1.06 9.24
N SER A 162 18.29 0.01 9.56
CA SER A 162 18.46 0.75 10.81
C SER A 162 17.66 0.19 11.99
N ASN A 163 16.64 -0.64 11.74
CA ASN A 163 15.84 -1.27 12.78
C ASN A 163 16.02 -2.80 12.77
N HIS A 164 16.72 -3.33 13.79
CA HIS A 164 16.94 -4.76 13.97
C HIS A 164 15.64 -5.61 13.96
N GLU A 165 14.53 -5.06 14.45
CA GLU A 165 13.24 -5.75 14.47
C GLU A 165 12.61 -5.85 13.08
N ALA A 166 12.76 -4.81 12.26
CA ALA A 166 12.33 -4.79 10.86
C ALA A 166 13.20 -5.74 10.00
N MET A 167 14.51 -5.78 10.27
CA MET A 167 15.44 -6.69 9.59
C MET A 167 15.09 -8.16 9.85
N ASN A 168 14.74 -8.51 11.10
CA ASN A 168 14.35 -9.88 11.47
C ASN A 168 12.99 -10.29 10.91
N THR A 169 12.06 -9.34 10.75
CA THR A 169 10.68 -9.66 10.33
C THR A 169 10.51 -9.68 8.80
N HIS A 170 11.18 -8.78 8.08
CA HIS A 170 10.97 -8.62 6.65
C HIS A 170 12.19 -8.92 5.78
N GLY A 171 13.41 -8.85 6.35
CA GLY A 171 14.66 -9.10 5.64
C GLY A 171 14.96 -8.07 4.53
N VAL A 172 16.22 -8.02 4.09
CA VAL A 172 16.63 -7.18 2.96
C VAL A 172 17.15 -8.09 1.86
N CYS A 173 16.73 -7.86 0.61
CA CYS A 173 17.28 -8.59 -0.52
C CYS A 173 18.78 -8.32 -0.63
N SER A 174 19.57 -9.39 -0.85
CA SER A 174 21.01 -9.27 -1.00
C SER A 174 21.38 -8.51 -2.27
N LEU A 175 22.59 -7.96 -2.31
CA LEU A 175 23.13 -7.35 -3.52
C LEU A 175 23.11 -8.34 -4.71
N ASN A 176 23.47 -9.60 -4.46
CA ASN A 176 23.48 -10.65 -5.49
C ASN A 176 22.08 -10.93 -6.06
N TYR A 177 21.02 -10.78 -5.26
CA TYR A 177 19.64 -10.90 -5.75
C TYR A 177 19.35 -9.84 -6.82
N TYR A 178 19.74 -8.58 -6.59
CA TYR A 178 19.53 -7.51 -7.55
C TYR A 178 20.38 -7.69 -8.82
N ILE A 179 21.67 -8.03 -8.68
CA ILE A 179 22.57 -8.30 -9.82
C ILE A 179 22.03 -9.45 -10.68
N SER A 180 21.61 -10.56 -10.04
CA SER A 180 21.07 -11.72 -10.73
C SER A 180 19.76 -11.38 -11.44
N SER A 181 18.88 -10.60 -10.81
CA SER A 181 17.61 -10.16 -11.40
C SER A 181 17.80 -9.29 -12.63
N VAL A 182 18.71 -8.30 -12.56
CA VAL A 182 19.03 -7.45 -13.72
C VAL A 182 19.63 -8.27 -14.85
N SER A 183 20.56 -9.18 -14.54
CA SER A 183 21.19 -10.06 -15.53
C SER A 183 20.18 -10.99 -16.18
N TYR A 184 19.24 -11.53 -15.40
CA TYR A 184 18.16 -12.37 -15.88
C TYR A 184 17.27 -11.63 -16.89
N VAL A 185 16.80 -10.43 -16.56
CA VAL A 185 15.94 -9.64 -17.46
C VAL A 185 16.68 -9.23 -18.73
N LYS A 186 17.96 -8.83 -18.65
CA LYS A 186 18.78 -8.49 -19.81
C LYS A 186 18.95 -9.63 -20.82
N ARG A 187 18.90 -10.89 -20.37
CA ARG A 187 18.95 -12.05 -21.28
C ARG A 187 17.64 -12.28 -22.03
N MET A 188 16.52 -11.84 -21.46
CA MET A 188 15.19 -12.04 -22.05
C MET A 188 14.75 -10.88 -22.94
N VAL A 189 15.22 -9.67 -22.66
CA VAL A 189 14.72 -8.45 -23.28
C VAL A 189 15.87 -7.52 -23.64
N ALA A 190 16.00 -7.23 -24.95
CA ALA A 190 16.97 -6.26 -25.46
C ALA A 190 16.47 -4.81 -25.32
N ASN A 191 17.39 -3.85 -25.37
CA ASN A 191 17.12 -2.40 -25.37
C ASN A 191 16.27 -1.92 -24.19
N ILE A 192 16.57 -2.41 -22.97
CA ILE A 192 15.84 -2.07 -21.76
C ILE A 192 16.46 -0.90 -20.99
N SER A 193 15.59 -0.04 -20.44
CA SER A 193 15.93 0.99 -19.47
C SER A 193 15.34 0.65 -18.11
N PHE A 194 16.19 0.58 -17.10
CA PHE A 194 15.76 0.36 -15.73
C PHE A 194 15.44 1.68 -15.02
N PHE A 195 14.28 1.72 -14.36
CA PHE A 195 13.83 2.82 -13.52
C PHE A 195 13.85 2.37 -12.07
N VAL A 196 14.79 2.90 -11.29
CA VAL A 196 14.99 2.50 -9.89
C VAL A 196 14.11 3.32 -8.95
N PHE A 197 13.35 2.63 -8.11
CA PHE A 197 12.57 3.18 -7.01
C PHE A 197 13.15 2.66 -5.70
N SER A 198 13.56 3.55 -4.80
CA SER A 198 14.16 3.14 -3.53
C SER A 198 13.93 4.16 -2.43
N ASP A 199 13.95 3.69 -1.19
CA ASP A 199 14.05 4.51 0.01
C ASP A 199 15.51 4.83 0.41
N ASP A 200 16.51 4.22 -0.25
CA ASP A 200 17.93 4.50 -0.09
C ASP A 200 18.60 4.76 -1.47
N ILE A 201 18.36 5.96 -1.98
CA ILE A 201 18.86 6.40 -3.30
C ILE A 201 20.39 6.51 -3.31
N GLN A 202 21.02 6.83 -2.18
CA GLN A 202 22.47 6.97 -2.10
C GLN A 202 23.14 5.62 -2.30
N TRP A 203 22.67 4.59 -1.60
CA TRP A 203 23.17 3.23 -1.79
C TRP A 203 22.99 2.72 -3.22
N CYS A 204 21.85 3.05 -3.86
CA CYS A 204 21.61 2.69 -5.25
C CYS A 204 22.64 3.32 -6.22
N LYS A 205 23.07 4.56 -5.97
CA LYS A 205 24.10 5.23 -6.78
C LYS A 205 25.47 4.59 -6.59
N GLU A 206 25.85 4.30 -5.35
CA GLU A 206 27.13 3.64 -5.07
C GLU A 206 27.19 2.24 -5.69
N MET A 207 26.07 1.51 -5.70
CA MET A 207 25.98 0.24 -6.43
C MET A 207 26.22 0.40 -7.93
N GLN A 208 25.61 1.43 -8.52
CA GLN A 208 25.74 1.71 -9.95
C GLN A 208 27.20 1.98 -10.32
N GLU A 209 27.92 2.73 -9.48
CA GLU A 209 29.33 3.04 -9.66
C GLU A 209 30.25 1.83 -9.43
N LYS A 210 30.01 1.05 -8.37
CA LYS A 210 30.92 -0.05 -7.94
C LYS A 210 30.79 -1.34 -8.74
N TYR A 211 29.58 -1.69 -9.20
CA TYR A 211 29.33 -3.05 -9.74
C TYR A 211 29.15 -3.09 -11.25
N LEU A 212 29.39 -1.98 -11.97
CA LEU A 212 29.24 -1.91 -13.44
C LEU A 212 27.95 -2.59 -13.93
N ILE A 213 26.87 -2.48 -13.14
CA ILE A 213 25.54 -2.76 -13.66
C ILE A 213 25.35 -1.66 -14.69
N VAL A 214 25.51 -2.01 -15.98
CA VAL A 214 25.26 -1.08 -17.09
C VAL A 214 23.81 -0.61 -16.96
N MET A 215 23.65 0.51 -16.26
CA MET A 215 22.53 1.43 -16.27
C MET A 215 23.17 2.76 -16.68
N MET A 216 23.35 2.96 -17.98
CA MET A 216 23.96 4.16 -18.58
C MET A 216 23.31 4.31 -19.96
N LYS A 217 22.78 5.44 -20.44
CA LYS A 217 22.72 6.88 -20.11
C LYS A 217 21.28 7.33 -20.50
N SER A 218 20.57 8.28 -19.88
CA SER A 218 20.95 9.67 -19.66
C SER A 218 20.16 10.31 -18.50
N THR A 219 20.89 11.07 -17.69
CA THR A 219 20.51 12.32 -17.00
C THR A 219 19.17 12.42 -16.25
N MET A 220 19.29 12.83 -14.99
CA MET A 220 18.24 13.26 -14.04
C MET A 220 17.43 12.18 -13.30
N LEU A 221 18.10 11.47 -12.39
CA LEU A 221 17.52 10.91 -11.16
C LEU A 221 17.63 11.92 -9.99
N LYS A 222 17.16 13.16 -10.23
CA LYS A 222 17.00 14.21 -9.20
C LYS A 222 15.54 14.57 -8.91
N ALA A 223 14.55 13.84 -9.47
CA ALA A 223 13.15 14.28 -9.43
C ALA A 223 12.16 13.31 -8.73
N ILE A 224 12.62 12.34 -7.94
CA ILE A 224 11.71 11.38 -7.28
C ILE A 224 12.04 11.20 -5.80
N VAL A 225 12.35 12.27 -5.07
CA VAL A 225 12.10 12.34 -3.63
C VAL A 225 11.88 13.81 -3.23
N ARG A 226 10.66 14.30 -3.40
CA ARG A 226 10.10 15.31 -2.49
C ARG A 226 8.82 14.76 -1.91
N ARG A 227 8.98 14.07 -0.78
CA ARG A 227 8.12 14.03 0.41
C ARG A 227 8.44 12.78 1.21
#